data_AF-A0A831NT97-F1
#
_entry.id   AF-A0A831NT97-F1
#
_cell.length_a   1.000
_cell.length_b   1.000
_cell.length_c   1.000
_cell.angle_alpha   90.00
_cell.angle_beta   90.00
_cell.angle_gamma   90.00
#
_symmetry.space_group_name_H-M   'P 1'
#
loop_
_entity.id
_entity.type
_entity.pdbx_description
1 polymer ?
#
loop_
_entity_poly.entity_id
_entity_poly.type
_entity_poly.pdbx_seq_one_letter_code
_entity_poly.pdbx_strand_id
1 'polypeptide(L)' 'MVVDRAFRGSKFLYTLRMPSGMELLCLVPSHHNHRIGEFIGIRLAFDHLVIFPQSPEQ' A
#
# COMPACT_ATOMS: atom_id res chain seq x y z
N MET A 1 6.67 6.77 1.00
CA MET A 1 7.40 6.28 2.19
C MET A 1 6.42 5.61 3.15
N VAL A 2 6.91 4.76 4.05
CA VAL A 2 6.10 4.18 5.12
C VAL A 2 5.74 5.27 6.14
N VAL A 3 4.45 5.52 6.36
CA VAL A 3 3.95 6.47 7.36
C VAL A 3 3.28 5.80 8.56
N ASP A 4 2.84 4.55 8.40
CA ASP A 4 2.37 3.71 9.50
C ASP A 4 2.71 2.23 9.25
N ARG A 5 2.79 1.43 10.33
CA ARG A 5 3.07 -0.01 10.28
C ARG A 5 2.30 -0.77 11.37
N ALA A 6 1.60 -1.82 10.97
CA ALA A 6 0.96 -2.76 11.89
C ALA A 6 1.48 -4.18 11.66
N PHE A 7 2.00 -4.82 12.71
CA PHE A 7 2.38 -6.23 12.69
C PHE A 7 1.13 -7.12 12.80
N ARG A 8 1.00 -8.09 11.89
CA ARG A 8 -0.16 -9.01 11.81
C ARG A 8 0.30 -10.47 11.77
N GLY A 9 1.34 -10.82 12.53
CA GLY A 9 1.90 -12.16 12.58
C GLY A 9 2.85 -12.45 11.41
N SER A 10 2.39 -13.15 10.37
CA SER A 10 3.23 -13.49 9.22
C SER A 10 3.41 -12.33 8.22
N LYS A 11 2.73 -11.21 8.45
CA LYS A 11 2.69 -10.04 7.56
C LYS A 11 2.82 -8.73 8.35
N PHE A 12 3.31 -7.69 7.67
CA PHE A 12 3.06 -6.30 8.03
C PHE A 12 2.00 -5.73 7.10
N LEU A 13 1.10 -4.91 7.67
CA LEU A 13 0.30 -3.96 6.92
C LEU A 13 0.93 -2.58 7.07
N TYR A 14 1.46 -2.05 5.98
CA TYR A 14 2.04 -0.71 5.92
C TYR A 14 1.04 0.26 5.31
N THR A 15 1.02 1.49 5.84
CA THR A 15 0.44 2.64 5.15
C THR A 15 1.57 3.38 4.46
N LEU A 16 1.48 3.52 3.14
CA LEU A 16 2.45 4.21 2.30
C LEU A 16 1.87 5.54 1.86
N ARG A 17 2.63 6.63 2.02
CA ARG A 17 2.30 7.91 1.40
C ARG A 17 3.07 8.09 0.11
N MET A 18 2.34 8.29 -0.98
CA MET A 18 2.86 8.58 -2.32
C MET A 18 3.31 10.05 -2.43
N PRO A 19 4.15 10.41 -3.42
CA PRO A 19 4.53 11.81 -3.65
C PRO A 19 3.33 12.75 -3.86
N SER A 20 2.23 12.24 -4.43
CA SER A 20 0.97 12.97 -4.60
C SER A 20 0.21 13.23 -3.30
N GLY A 21 0.65 12.68 -2.16
CA GLY A 21 -0.07 12.70 -0.89
C GLY A 21 -1.09 11.56 -0.73
N MET A 22 -1.39 10.82 -1.80
CA MET A 22 -2.27 9.65 -1.73
C MET A 22 -1.70 8.58 -0.80
N GLU A 23 -2.57 7.95 -0.01
CA GLU A 23 -2.21 6.86 0.87
C GLU A 23 -2.64 5.52 0.30
N LEU A 24 -1.74 4.54 0.41
CA LEU A 24 -1.94 3.17 -0.05
C LEU A 24 -1.69 2.20 1.09
N LEU A 25 -2.49 1.14 1.16
CA LEU A 25 -2.22 0.00 2.03
C LEU A 25 -1.36 -1.02 1.29
N CYS A 26 -0.30 -1.49 1.96
CA CYS A 26 0.63 -2.46 1.40
C CYS A 26 0.83 -3.62 2.38
N LEU A 27 0.45 -4.84 1.98
CA LEU A 27 0.60 -6.05 2.77
C LEU A 27 1.85 -6.82 2.35
N VAL A 28 2.82 -6.97 3.24
CA VAL A 28 4.15 -7.52 2.93
C VAL A 28 4.50 -8.66 3.91
N PRO A 29 5.18 -9.75 3.48
CA PRO A 29 5.77 -10.74 4.39
C PRO A 29 6.58 -10.11 5.52
N SER A 30 6.43 -10.62 6.75
CA SER A 30 7.04 -9.99 7.94
C SER A 30 8.57 -10.00 7.94
N HIS A 31 9.22 -10.85 7.14
CA HIS A 31 10.68 -10.83 6.99
C HIS A 31 11.19 -9.62 6.18
N HIS A 32 10.31 -8.91 5.48
CA HIS A 32 10.60 -7.58 4.94
C HIS A 32 10.14 -6.52 5.96
N ASN A 33 11.01 -6.24 6.94
CA ASN A 33 10.72 -5.39 8.09
C ASN A 33 11.15 -3.93 7.84
N HIS A 34 10.36 -3.21 7.04
CA HIS A 34 10.60 -1.80 6.75
C HIS A 34 10.25 -0.89 7.94
N ARG A 35 11.02 0.19 8.08
CA ARG A 35 10.84 1.23 9.13
C ARG A 35 9.91 2.35 8.66
N ILE A 36 9.33 3.09 9.62
CA ILE A 36 8.68 4.38 9.32
C ILE A 36 9.71 5.32 8.67
N GLY A 37 9.29 6.06 7.65
CA GLY A 37 10.12 6.95 6.84
C GLY A 37 10.89 6.25 5.72
N GLU A 38 10.94 4.91 5.71
CA GLU A 38 11.63 4.17 4.65
C GLU A 38 10.85 4.21 3.33
N PHE A 39 11.56 4.17 2.21
CA PHE A 39 10.96 4.05 0.89
C PHE A 39 10.82 2.59 0.50
N ILE A 40 9.62 2.22 0.04
CA ILE A 40 9.33 0.92 -0.56
C ILE A 40 9.00 1.18 -2.02
N GLY A 41 9.74 0.52 -2.93
CA GLY A 41 9.41 0.53 -4.34
C GLY A 41 8.15 -0.29 -4.59
N ILE A 42 7.18 0.27 -5.31
CA ILE A 42 5.96 -0.43 -5.72
C ILE A 42 5.87 -0.46 -7.23
N ARG A 43 5.38 -1.59 -7.77
CA ARG A 43 5.12 -1.76 -9.21
C ARG A 43 3.70 -2.29 -9.37
N LEU A 44 2.97 -1.73 -10.33
CA LEU A 44 1.66 -2.24 -10.68
C LEU A 44 1.81 -3.63 -11.32
N ALA A 45 1.14 -4.60 -10.72
CA ALA A 45 1.06 -5.99 -11.18
C ALA A 45 -0.40 -6.42 -11.06
N PHE A 46 -1.17 -6.20 -12.12
CA PHE A 46 -2.61 -6.46 -12.13
C PHE A 46 -2.91 -7.70 -12.95
N ASP A 47 -3.50 -8.71 -12.30
CA ASP A 47 -4.14 -9.83 -12.99
C ASP A 47 -5.66 -9.63 -13.09
N HIS A 48 -6.24 -8.96 -12.10
CA HIS A 48 -7.68 -8.73 -11.96
C HIS A 48 -7.97 -7.27 -11.59
N LEU A 49 -7.99 -6.40 -12.60
CA LEU A 49 -8.27 -4.98 -12.43
C LEU A 49 -9.78 -4.72 -12.30
N VAL A 50 -10.20 -4.02 -11.26
CA VAL A 50 -11.58 -3.53 -11.07
C VAL A 50 -11.59 -2.01 -11.25
N ILE A 51 -12.47 -1.50 -12.10
CA ILE A 51 -12.59 -0.07 -12.43
C ILE A 51 -14.02 0.38 -12.14
N PHE A 52 -14.16 1.56 -11.52
CA PHE A 52 -15.44 2.19 -11.27
C PHE A 52 -15.58 3.46 -12.13
N PRO A 53 -16.80 3.82 -12.57
CA PRO A 53 -17.06 5.11 -13.19
C PRO A 53 -16.67 6.27 -12.26
N GLN A 54 -16.20 7.38 -12.82
CA GLN A 54 -15.80 8.57 -12.06
C GLN A 54 -16.97 9.22 -11.30
N SER A 55 -18.18 9.06 -11.83
CA SER A 55 -19.43 9.52 -11.23
C SER A 55 -20.40 8.33 -11.17
N PRO A 56 -21.14 8.11 -10.07
CA PRO A 56 -22.23 7.15 -10.06
C PRO A 56 -23.22 7.51 -11.17
N GLU A 57 -23.67 6.51 -11.96
CA GLU A 57 -24.88 6.69 -12.76
C GLU A 57 -26.03 7.01 -11.80
N GLN A 58 -26.81 8.05 -12.11
CA GLN A 58 -27.98 8.44 -11.32
C GLN A 58 -29.11 7.42 -11.48
#